data_AF-A0A429ZZ44-F1
#
_entry.id   AF-A0A429ZZ44-F1
#
_cell.length_a   1.000
_cell.length_b   1.000
_cell.length_c   1.000
_cell.angle_alpha   90.00
_cell.angle_beta   90.00
_cell.angle_gamma   90.00
#
_symmetry.space_group_name_H-M   'P 1'
#
loop_
_entity.id
_entity.type
_entity.pdbx_description
1 polymer ?
#
loop_
_entity_poly.entity_id
_entity_poly.type
_entity_poly.pdbx_seq_one_letter_code
_entity_poly.pdbx_strand_id
1 'polypeptide(L)'
;MGLFKKREYIRITPAPSQQKSKEIAKPAVPDNMWEKCPGCGKPIYRKKMGVERICSHCGYCFRIGARERLNLVVDAESFEEWDKNLEFVNPLDFPGYSEKHQIAQKKTGLDEAVITGKASIEGKETIIGIMDSHFIMGSMSSLVGEKITRAFEKAEQLKLPVVLFTASGGARMQEGIISLMQMAKISGAVKSHSDTGLLYVTVLTDPTTGGVTASFAMQGDIILAEPQALIGFAGRRVIEQTIGQKLPDDFQRAEFLLEHGFIDKIVPRNKIREQLSIILDLHER
;
A
#
# COMPACT_ATOMS: atom_id res chain seq x y z
N MET A 1 -73.25 24.86 -37.58
CA MET A 1 -72.84 24.22 -38.84
C MET A 1 -71.64 24.99 -39.39
N GLY A 2 -70.42 24.57 -39.02
CA GLY A 2 -69.17 25.22 -39.42
C GLY A 2 -68.88 25.01 -40.90
N LEU A 3 -68.63 26.05 -41.69
CA LEU A 3 -67.42 26.88 -41.78
C LEU A 3 -66.22 26.15 -42.42
N PHE A 4 -65.84 26.67 -43.59
CA PHE A 4 -64.59 26.51 -44.36
C PHE A 4 -64.49 25.43 -45.46
N LYS A 5 -64.63 25.92 -46.72
CA LYS A 5 -64.12 25.30 -47.95
C LYS A 5 -62.60 25.09 -47.85
N LYS A 6 -62.13 23.89 -48.17
CA LYS A 6 -60.69 23.55 -48.31
C LYS A 6 -60.04 24.42 -49.38
N ARG A 7 -58.91 25.06 -49.04
CA ARG A 7 -57.93 25.58 -50.00
C ARG A 7 -56.84 24.52 -50.21
N GLU A 8 -56.49 24.26 -51.46
CA GLU A 8 -55.33 23.44 -51.81
C GLU A 8 -54.05 24.19 -51.46
N TYR A 9 -53.12 23.50 -50.79
CA TYR A 9 -51.78 24.00 -50.54
C TYR A 9 -50.79 23.12 -51.29
N ILE A 10 -49.94 23.76 -52.09
CA ILE A 10 -48.78 23.12 -52.74
C ILE A 10 -47.81 22.70 -51.63
N ARG A 11 -47.46 21.40 -51.58
CA ARG A 11 -46.40 20.92 -50.69
C ARG A 11 -45.04 21.36 -51.25
N ILE A 12 -44.40 22.31 -50.59
CA ILE A 12 -42.98 22.58 -50.80
C ILE A 12 -42.23 21.48 -50.04
N THR A 13 -41.72 20.48 -50.76
CA THR A 13 -40.79 19.51 -50.21
C THR A 13 -39.46 20.22 -49.98
N PRO A 14 -38.94 20.33 -48.74
CA PRO A 14 -37.63 20.90 -48.53
C PRO A 14 -36.60 19.95 -49.15
N ALA A 15 -35.78 20.45 -50.07
CA ALA A 15 -34.58 19.74 -50.50
C ALA A 15 -33.70 19.46 -49.27
N PRO A 16 -33.02 18.31 -49.19
CA PRO A 16 -32.22 17.97 -48.02
C PRO A 16 -31.08 18.99 -47.90
N SER A 17 -31.15 19.85 -46.90
CA SER A 17 -30.06 20.74 -46.55
C SER A 17 -28.90 19.88 -46.05
N GLN A 18 -27.88 19.68 -46.90
CA GLN A 18 -26.57 19.19 -46.47
C GLN A 18 -25.88 20.26 -45.63
N GLN A 19 -26.38 20.52 -44.43
CA GLN A 19 -25.61 21.17 -43.39
C GLN A 19 -24.88 20.07 -42.63
N LYS A 20 -23.63 19.80 -43.06
CA LYS A 20 -22.65 19.13 -42.20
C LYS A 20 -22.45 20.01 -40.97
N SER A 21 -23.22 19.78 -39.91
CA SER A 21 -22.82 20.19 -38.58
C SER A 21 -21.55 19.41 -38.27
N LYS A 22 -20.39 20.08 -38.37
CA LYS A 22 -19.18 19.60 -37.70
C LYS A 22 -19.58 19.48 -36.23
N GLU A 23 -19.82 18.25 -35.76
CA GLU A 23 -19.79 17.96 -34.34
C GLU A 23 -18.43 18.45 -33.84
N ILE A 24 -18.44 19.58 -33.14
CA ILE A 24 -17.32 19.96 -32.31
C ILE A 24 -17.27 18.82 -31.31
N ALA A 25 -16.30 17.91 -31.49
CA ALA A 25 -16.03 16.83 -30.57
C ALA A 25 -15.98 17.45 -29.18
N LYS A 26 -17.02 17.21 -28.37
CA LYS A 26 -17.00 17.58 -26.97
C LYS A 26 -15.70 16.99 -26.43
N PRO A 27 -14.80 17.77 -25.82
CA PRO A 27 -13.55 17.23 -25.31
C PRO A 27 -13.94 16.11 -24.34
N ALA A 28 -13.72 14.87 -24.76
CA ALA A 28 -13.97 13.71 -23.93
C ALA A 28 -12.95 13.81 -22.80
N VAL A 29 -13.43 14.18 -21.61
CA VAL A 29 -12.61 14.17 -20.41
C VAL A 29 -12.17 12.73 -20.23
N PRO A 30 -10.86 12.42 -20.30
CA PRO A 30 -10.41 11.05 -20.12
C PRO A 30 -10.87 10.55 -18.75
N ASP A 31 -11.50 9.38 -18.71
CA ASP A 31 -11.78 8.69 -17.47
C ASP A 31 -10.46 8.54 -16.68
N ASN A 32 -10.48 8.83 -15.38
CA ASN A 32 -9.34 8.78 -14.45
C ASN A 32 -8.39 9.99 -14.40
N MET A 33 -8.78 11.16 -14.88
CA MET A 33 -7.93 12.37 -14.75
C MET A 33 -7.91 12.94 -13.31
N TRP A 34 -8.99 12.69 -12.55
CA TRP A 34 -9.19 13.17 -11.18
C TRP A 34 -9.37 12.01 -10.22
N GLU A 35 -8.80 12.13 -9.03
CA GLU A 35 -8.92 11.16 -7.94
C GLU A 35 -9.39 11.86 -6.67
N LYS A 36 -10.40 11.30 -6.00
CA LYS A 36 -10.91 11.86 -4.74
C LYS A 36 -10.00 11.46 -3.60
N CYS A 37 -9.52 12.42 -2.83
CA CYS A 37 -8.68 12.14 -1.66
C CYS A 37 -9.48 11.40 -0.57
N PRO A 38 -9.02 10.23 -0.09
CA PRO A 38 -9.65 9.54 1.02
C PRO A 38 -9.63 10.33 2.33
N GLY A 39 -8.59 11.15 2.56
CA GLY A 39 -8.44 11.96 3.77
C GLY A 39 -9.37 13.18 3.82
N CYS A 40 -9.31 14.06 2.81
CA CYS A 40 -10.07 15.33 2.81
C CYS A 40 -11.26 15.40 1.83
N GLY A 41 -11.48 14.36 1.01
CA GLY A 41 -12.58 14.31 0.04
C GLY A 41 -12.45 15.24 -1.18
N LYS A 42 -11.43 16.09 -1.23
CA LYS A 42 -11.18 17.01 -2.36
C LYS A 42 -10.70 16.23 -3.61
N PRO A 43 -11.11 16.63 -4.82
CA PRO A 43 -10.60 16.04 -6.06
C PRO A 43 -9.17 16.50 -6.33
N ILE A 44 -8.31 15.58 -6.72
CA ILE A 44 -6.90 15.83 -7.05
C ILE A 44 -6.64 15.42 -8.48
N TYR A 45 -5.97 16.28 -9.22
CA TYR A 45 -5.53 15.98 -10.58
C TYR A 45 -4.36 15.00 -10.55
N ARG A 46 -4.55 13.77 -11.06
CA ARG A 46 -3.55 12.68 -10.93
C ARG A 46 -2.15 13.08 -11.40
N LYS A 47 -2.05 13.78 -12.54
CA LYS A 47 -0.73 14.19 -13.08
C LYS A 47 0.01 15.22 -12.21
N LYS A 48 -0.68 15.89 -11.29
CA LYS A 48 -0.07 16.88 -10.36
C LYS A 48 0.34 16.27 -9.02
N MET A 49 0.01 15.01 -8.73
CA MET A 49 0.26 14.39 -7.42
C MET A 49 1.74 13.98 -7.20
N GLY A 50 2.56 14.02 -8.26
CA GLY A 50 3.96 13.59 -8.22
C GLY A 50 4.12 12.09 -8.04
N VAL A 51 5.38 11.63 -8.03
CA VAL A 51 5.74 10.21 -7.80
C VAL A 51 5.45 9.75 -6.38
N GLU A 52 5.49 10.68 -5.42
CA GLU A 52 5.22 10.41 -4.00
C GLU A 52 3.73 10.20 -3.72
N ARG A 53 2.84 10.60 -4.64
CA ARG A 53 1.37 10.50 -4.48
C ARG A 53 0.87 10.99 -3.12
N ILE A 54 1.20 12.24 -2.80
CA ILE A 54 0.76 12.93 -1.58
C ILE A 54 -0.36 13.90 -1.95
N CYS A 55 -1.40 13.97 -1.12
CA CYS A 55 -2.44 14.97 -1.27
C CYS A 55 -1.89 16.38 -0.99
N SER A 56 -1.95 17.27 -1.98
CA SER A 56 -1.54 18.67 -1.86
C SER A 56 -2.41 19.51 -0.91
N HIS A 57 -3.57 18.99 -0.50
CA HIS A 57 -4.49 19.70 0.40
C HIS A 57 -4.39 19.29 1.86
N CYS A 58 -4.11 18.02 2.15
CA CYS A 58 -4.13 17.50 3.53
C CYS A 58 -2.97 16.58 3.87
N GLY A 59 -2.00 16.36 2.97
CA GLY A 59 -0.84 15.51 3.23
C GLY A 59 -1.14 14.00 3.25
N TYR A 60 -2.38 13.56 2.96
CA TYR A 60 -2.72 12.14 2.88
C TYR A 60 -1.83 11.41 1.87
N CYS A 61 -1.22 10.33 2.31
CA CYS A 61 -0.31 9.51 1.54
C CYS A 61 -1.10 8.40 0.82
N PHE A 62 -1.31 8.53 -0.49
CA PHE A 62 -2.02 7.50 -1.26
C PHE A 62 -1.21 6.20 -1.32
N ARG A 63 -1.89 5.07 -1.46
CA ARG A 63 -1.21 3.77 -1.54
C ARG A 63 -0.33 3.71 -2.77
N ILE A 64 0.88 3.18 -2.60
CA ILE A 64 1.84 3.00 -3.68
C ILE A 64 2.33 1.57 -3.75
N GLY A 65 2.71 1.11 -4.95
CA GLY A 65 3.27 -0.22 -5.12
C GLY A 65 4.68 -0.32 -4.54
N ALA A 66 5.14 -1.54 -4.28
CA ALA A 66 6.41 -1.79 -3.61
C ALA A 66 7.61 -1.27 -4.41
N ARG A 67 7.59 -1.38 -5.74
CA ARG A 67 8.66 -0.84 -6.61
C ARG A 67 8.67 0.68 -6.67
N GLU A 68 7.49 1.29 -6.63
CA GLU A 68 7.38 2.75 -6.58
C GLU A 68 7.92 3.28 -5.25
N ARG A 69 7.61 2.59 -4.14
CA ARG A 69 8.19 2.88 -2.82
C ARG A 69 9.71 2.73 -2.83
N LEU A 70 10.21 1.62 -3.37
CA LEU A 70 11.64 1.34 -3.46
C LEU A 70 12.37 2.51 -4.11
N ASN A 71 11.92 2.95 -5.29
CA ASN A 71 12.51 4.05 -6.05
C ASN A 71 12.49 5.41 -5.33
N LEU A 72 11.62 5.61 -4.34
CA LEU A 72 11.57 6.84 -3.55
C LEU A 72 12.56 6.84 -2.37
N VAL A 73 13.02 5.66 -1.94
CA VAL A 73 13.71 5.48 -0.66
C VAL A 73 15.18 5.10 -0.87
N VAL A 74 15.46 4.16 -1.76
CA VAL A 74 16.82 3.62 -1.92
C VAL A 74 17.61 4.39 -2.97
N ASP A 75 18.93 4.27 -2.91
CA ASP A 75 19.84 4.84 -3.88
C ASP A 75 19.69 4.12 -5.23
N ALA A 76 19.86 4.88 -6.32
CA ALA A 76 19.74 4.33 -7.67
C ALA A 76 20.69 3.13 -7.86
N GLU A 77 20.17 2.06 -8.45
CA GLU A 77 20.93 0.84 -8.78
C GLU A 77 21.52 0.09 -7.57
N SER A 78 21.13 0.43 -6.33
CA SER A 78 21.64 -0.23 -5.12
C SER A 78 20.86 -1.48 -4.69
N PHE A 79 19.64 -1.69 -5.22
CA PHE A 79 18.77 -2.76 -4.75
C PHE A 79 19.11 -4.12 -5.38
N GLU A 80 19.57 -5.03 -4.53
CA GLU A 80 19.71 -6.44 -4.85
C GLU A 80 18.52 -7.21 -4.29
N GLU A 81 17.58 -7.59 -5.16
CA GLU A 81 16.40 -8.35 -4.76
C GLU A 81 16.73 -9.81 -4.44
N TRP A 82 16.13 -10.32 -3.36
CA TRP A 82 16.29 -11.69 -2.91
C TRP A 82 15.01 -12.50 -3.03
N ASP A 83 15.21 -13.83 -3.11
CA ASP A 83 14.12 -14.82 -3.02
C ASP A 83 13.02 -14.53 -4.05
N LYS A 84 13.47 -14.16 -5.26
CA LYS A 84 12.63 -13.99 -6.44
C LYS A 84 12.21 -15.36 -6.96
N ASN A 85 10.96 -15.48 -7.39
CA ASN A 85 10.38 -16.72 -7.92
C ASN A 85 10.32 -17.89 -6.92
N LEU A 86 10.09 -17.62 -5.63
CA LEU A 86 9.68 -18.69 -4.72
C LEU A 86 8.40 -19.35 -5.26
N GLU A 87 8.36 -20.68 -5.19
CA GLU A 87 7.24 -21.44 -5.74
C GLU A 87 5.96 -21.19 -4.94
N PHE A 88 4.89 -20.79 -5.65
CA PHE A 88 3.57 -20.67 -5.06
C PHE A 88 2.99 -22.05 -4.78
N VAL A 89 2.44 -22.23 -3.57
CA VAL A 89 1.71 -23.43 -3.17
C VAL A 89 0.32 -23.08 -2.68
N ASN A 90 -0.65 -23.97 -2.92
CA ASN A 90 -1.99 -23.91 -2.34
C ASN A 90 -2.13 -25.01 -1.28
N PRO A 91 -1.62 -24.81 -0.06
CA PRO A 91 -1.42 -25.89 0.91
C PRO A 91 -2.73 -26.48 1.46
N LEU A 92 -3.85 -25.78 1.30
CA LEU A 92 -5.18 -26.19 1.79
C LEU A 92 -6.14 -26.54 0.64
N ASP A 93 -5.65 -26.64 -0.59
CA ASP A 93 -6.48 -26.82 -1.80
C ASP A 93 -7.63 -25.81 -1.88
N PHE A 94 -7.39 -24.57 -1.42
CA PHE A 94 -8.42 -23.55 -1.30
C PHE A 94 -8.97 -23.17 -2.69
N PRO A 95 -10.30 -23.27 -2.92
CA PRO A 95 -10.88 -22.99 -4.24
C PRO A 95 -10.60 -21.57 -4.74
N GLY A 96 -10.11 -21.47 -5.97
CA GLY A 96 -9.82 -20.18 -6.62
C GLY A 96 -8.60 -19.44 -6.09
N TYR A 97 -7.80 -20.02 -5.17
CA TYR A 97 -6.62 -19.34 -4.64
C TYR A 97 -5.56 -19.10 -5.72
N SER A 98 -5.23 -20.13 -6.51
CA SER A 98 -4.24 -20.03 -7.59
C SER A 98 -4.60 -18.97 -8.64
N GLU A 99 -5.89 -18.88 -9.01
CA GLU A 99 -6.37 -17.85 -9.94
C GLU A 99 -6.23 -16.45 -9.34
N LYS A 100 -6.64 -16.27 -8.08
CA LYS A 100 -6.51 -15.00 -7.36
C LYS A 100 -5.04 -14.56 -7.25
N HIS A 101 -4.14 -15.50 -7.02
CA HIS A 101 -2.70 -15.26 -6.99
C HIS A 101 -2.19 -14.80 -8.36
N GLN A 102 -2.52 -15.51 -9.44
CA GLN A 102 -2.11 -15.15 -10.80
C GLN A 102 -2.63 -13.77 -11.23
N ILE A 103 -3.86 -13.41 -10.86
CA ILE A 103 -4.42 -12.07 -11.11
C ILE A 103 -3.60 -11.00 -10.38
N ALA A 104 -3.23 -11.24 -9.12
CA ALA A 104 -2.42 -10.32 -8.34
C ALA A 104 -1.00 -10.17 -8.92
N GLN A 105 -0.36 -11.26 -9.34
CA GLN A 105 0.94 -11.24 -10.01
C GLN A 105 0.88 -10.42 -11.31
N LYS A 106 -0.10 -10.69 -12.19
CA LYS A 106 -0.27 -9.94 -13.45
C LYS A 106 -0.52 -8.45 -13.22
N LYS A 107 -1.28 -8.10 -12.17
CA LYS A 107 -1.61 -6.72 -11.85
C LYS A 107 -0.42 -5.92 -11.31
N THR A 108 0.42 -6.56 -10.50
CA THR A 108 1.48 -5.88 -9.74
C THR A 108 2.88 -6.08 -10.33
N GLY A 109 3.08 -7.12 -11.13
CA GLY A 109 4.40 -7.57 -11.58
C GLY A 109 5.26 -8.15 -10.46
N LEU A 110 4.68 -8.46 -9.30
CA LEU A 110 5.36 -9.06 -8.15
C LEU A 110 5.08 -10.55 -8.08
N ASP A 111 6.00 -11.30 -7.48
CA ASP A 111 5.80 -12.73 -7.23
C ASP A 111 4.85 -12.96 -6.05
N GLU A 112 4.89 -12.09 -5.04
CA GLU A 112 4.03 -12.08 -3.84
C GLU A 112 4.02 -10.67 -3.23
N ALA A 113 3.18 -10.45 -2.22
CA ALA A 113 2.92 -9.20 -1.53
C ALA A 113 4.08 -8.54 -0.77
N VAL A 114 5.32 -8.98 -0.93
CA VAL A 114 6.50 -8.35 -0.36
C VAL A 114 7.72 -8.50 -1.28
N ILE A 115 8.49 -7.44 -1.44
CA ILE A 115 9.86 -7.51 -1.96
C ILE A 115 10.83 -7.34 -0.81
N THR A 116 11.94 -8.07 -0.88
CA THR A 116 12.99 -8.08 0.14
C THR A 116 14.35 -8.09 -0.56
N GLY A 117 15.36 -7.47 0.04
CA GLY A 117 16.69 -7.44 -0.55
C GLY A 117 17.65 -6.55 0.22
N LYS A 118 18.89 -6.48 -0.25
CA LYS A 118 19.89 -5.51 0.22
C LYS A 118 19.77 -4.23 -0.60
N ALA A 119 19.92 -3.07 0.04
CA ALA A 119 19.93 -1.78 -0.62
C ALA A 119 20.83 -0.77 0.13
N SER A 120 21.02 0.40 -0.46
CA SER A 120 21.60 1.55 0.23
C SER A 120 20.60 2.70 0.31
N ILE A 121 20.58 3.42 1.43
CA ILE A 121 19.80 4.65 1.63
C ILE A 121 20.78 5.76 1.98
N GLU A 122 21.00 6.71 1.06
CA GLU A 122 21.97 7.80 1.22
C GLU A 122 23.37 7.27 1.58
N GLY A 123 23.78 6.19 0.91
CA GLY A 123 25.06 5.51 1.12
C GLY A 123 25.08 4.46 2.25
N LYS A 124 24.08 4.43 3.14
CA LYS A 124 24.02 3.44 4.24
C LYS A 124 23.44 2.12 3.77
N GLU A 125 24.21 1.04 3.90
CA GLU A 125 23.71 -0.30 3.58
C GLU A 125 22.67 -0.77 4.61
N THR A 126 21.58 -1.33 4.11
CA THR A 126 20.50 -1.90 4.94
C THR A 126 19.84 -3.05 4.20
N ILE A 127 19.26 -3.97 4.96
CA ILE A 127 18.26 -4.88 4.40
C ILE A 127 16.94 -4.12 4.37
N ILE A 128 16.22 -4.21 3.25
CA ILE A 128 14.93 -3.56 3.07
C ILE A 128 13.86 -4.57 2.69
N GLY A 129 12.71 -4.46 3.33
CA GLY A 129 11.48 -5.15 2.94
C GLY A 129 10.37 -4.15 2.66
N ILE A 130 9.60 -4.37 1.61
CA ILE A 130 8.47 -3.50 1.24
C ILE A 130 7.27 -4.35 0.88
N MET A 131 6.24 -4.29 1.73
CA MET A 131 4.96 -4.94 1.47
C MET A 131 4.12 -4.14 0.46
N ASP A 132 3.31 -4.85 -0.33
CA ASP A 132 2.42 -4.25 -1.33
C ASP A 132 0.96 -4.62 -1.10
N SER A 133 0.16 -3.64 -0.66
CA SER A 133 -1.29 -3.82 -0.48
C SER A 133 -2.05 -4.08 -1.79
N HIS A 134 -1.47 -3.82 -2.96
CA HIS A 134 -2.11 -4.12 -4.25
C HIS A 134 -2.10 -5.63 -4.55
N PHE A 135 -1.25 -6.41 -3.88
CA PHE A 135 -1.20 -7.87 -3.97
C PHE A 135 -2.05 -8.48 -2.85
N ILE A 136 -3.31 -8.80 -3.13
CA ILE A 136 -4.25 -9.42 -2.17
C ILE A 136 -4.26 -8.69 -0.81
N MET A 137 -4.40 -7.36 -0.85
CA MET A 137 -4.37 -6.48 0.33
C MET A 137 -3.09 -6.59 1.17
N GLY A 138 -1.98 -7.06 0.61
CA GLY A 138 -0.74 -7.22 1.36
C GLY A 138 -0.83 -8.34 2.41
N SER A 139 -1.80 -9.24 2.25
CA SER A 139 -2.08 -10.22 3.30
C SER A 139 -0.95 -11.22 3.43
N MET A 140 -0.54 -11.48 4.67
CA MET A 140 0.64 -12.29 4.99
C MET A 140 0.37 -13.76 4.69
N SER A 141 0.98 -14.26 3.61
CA SER A 141 1.06 -15.68 3.23
C SER A 141 2.32 -16.34 3.80
N SER A 142 2.41 -17.67 3.67
CA SER A 142 3.64 -18.44 3.88
C SER A 142 4.84 -17.88 3.13
N LEU A 143 4.66 -17.44 1.87
CA LEU A 143 5.71 -16.80 1.08
C LEU A 143 6.12 -15.43 1.62
N VAL A 144 5.16 -14.59 2.03
CA VAL A 144 5.49 -13.33 2.71
C VAL A 144 6.31 -13.61 3.97
N GLY A 145 5.88 -14.59 4.77
CA GLY A 145 6.57 -14.97 5.99
C GLY A 145 7.98 -15.51 5.74
N GLU A 146 8.16 -16.38 4.74
CA GLU A 146 9.47 -16.88 4.33
C GLU A 146 10.42 -15.76 3.90
N LYS A 147 9.97 -14.88 3.01
CA LYS A 147 10.82 -13.79 2.49
C LYS A 147 11.28 -12.84 3.59
N ILE A 148 10.37 -12.45 4.49
CA ILE A 148 10.72 -11.56 5.60
C ILE A 148 11.64 -12.28 6.59
N THR A 149 11.37 -13.54 6.92
CA THR A 149 12.22 -14.33 7.84
C THR A 149 13.66 -14.42 7.30
N ARG A 150 13.83 -14.80 6.02
CA ARG A 150 15.15 -14.86 5.36
C ARG A 150 15.84 -13.50 5.31
N ALA A 151 15.09 -12.41 5.17
CA ALA A 151 15.66 -11.07 5.17
C ALA A 151 16.29 -10.74 6.53
N PHE A 152 15.63 -11.07 7.65
CA PHE A 152 16.20 -10.91 8.99
C PHE A 152 17.40 -11.83 9.24
N GLU A 153 17.31 -13.10 8.84
CA GLU A 153 18.43 -14.05 8.99
C GLU A 153 19.67 -13.60 8.18
N LYS A 154 19.48 -13.12 6.96
CA LYS A 154 20.57 -12.54 6.15
C LYS A 154 21.09 -11.23 6.74
N ALA A 155 20.22 -10.39 7.30
CA ALA A 155 20.64 -9.18 7.99
C ALA A 155 21.56 -9.49 9.18
N GLU A 156 21.26 -10.55 9.94
CA GLU A 156 22.10 -11.04 11.03
C GLU A 156 23.49 -11.49 10.51
N GLN A 157 23.52 -12.30 9.45
CA GLN A 157 24.77 -12.78 8.84
C GLN A 157 25.65 -11.65 8.30
N LEU A 158 25.03 -10.65 7.68
CA LEU A 158 25.71 -9.49 7.10
C LEU A 158 25.97 -8.38 8.12
N LYS A 159 25.45 -8.51 9.35
CA LYS A 159 25.48 -7.49 10.40
C LYS A 159 24.91 -6.14 9.96
N LEU A 160 23.79 -6.19 9.22
CA LEU A 160 23.13 -5.01 8.67
C LEU A 160 21.83 -4.68 9.43
N PRO A 161 21.46 -3.39 9.48
CA PRO A 161 20.14 -2.99 9.95
C PRO A 161 19.04 -3.45 8.99
N VAL A 162 17.79 -3.49 9.48
CA VAL A 162 16.60 -3.82 8.70
C VAL A 162 15.65 -2.64 8.68
N VAL A 163 15.12 -2.30 7.49
CA VAL A 163 14.02 -1.36 7.31
C VAL A 163 12.84 -2.09 6.66
N LEU A 164 11.68 -2.12 7.31
CA LEU A 164 10.49 -2.81 6.80
C LEU A 164 9.30 -1.86 6.64
N PHE A 165 8.83 -1.70 5.41
CA PHE A 165 7.59 -0.98 5.12
C PHE A 165 6.41 -1.94 5.14
N THR A 166 5.46 -1.72 6.03
CA THR A 166 4.31 -2.61 6.21
C THR A 166 3.06 -2.04 5.55
N ALA A 167 2.35 -2.90 4.81
CA ALA A 167 1.09 -2.58 4.15
C ALA A 167 0.28 -3.88 4.05
N SER A 168 -0.68 -4.09 4.95
CA SER A 168 -1.46 -5.31 5.03
C SER A 168 -2.88 -5.12 5.56
N GLY A 169 -3.81 -5.86 4.96
CA GLY A 169 -5.17 -6.11 5.45
C GLY A 169 -5.28 -7.26 6.47
N GLY A 170 -4.18 -7.94 6.80
CA GLY A 170 -4.17 -9.05 7.76
C GLY A 170 -3.53 -10.34 7.24
N ALA A 171 -3.96 -11.49 7.77
CA ALA A 171 -3.44 -12.80 7.36
C ALA A 171 -4.07 -13.31 6.05
N ARG A 172 -3.34 -14.11 5.27
CA ARG A 172 -3.85 -14.73 4.03
C ARG A 172 -4.77 -15.90 4.38
N MET A 173 -6.08 -15.63 4.47
CA MET A 173 -7.08 -16.62 4.87
C MET A 173 -7.06 -17.91 4.05
N GLN A 174 -6.64 -17.85 2.78
CA GLN A 174 -6.53 -19.00 1.89
C GLN A 174 -5.54 -20.07 2.39
N GLU A 175 -4.61 -19.71 3.27
CA GLU A 175 -3.65 -20.63 3.88
C GLU A 175 -3.92 -20.90 5.36
N GLY A 176 -5.02 -20.35 5.91
CA GLY A 176 -5.50 -20.64 7.26
C GLY A 176 -4.44 -20.49 8.35
N ILE A 177 -4.25 -21.55 9.14
CA ILE A 177 -3.30 -21.58 10.26
C ILE A 177 -1.85 -21.33 9.82
N ILE A 178 -1.48 -21.68 8.59
CA ILE A 178 -0.11 -21.49 8.08
C ILE A 178 0.20 -19.99 8.03
N SER A 179 -0.77 -19.16 7.61
CA SER A 179 -0.63 -17.71 7.63
C SER A 179 -0.55 -17.13 9.04
N LEU A 180 -1.31 -17.67 9.98
CA LEU A 180 -1.21 -17.25 11.39
C LEU A 180 0.19 -17.54 11.95
N MET A 181 0.74 -18.72 11.67
CA MET A 181 2.06 -19.12 12.15
C MET A 181 3.21 -18.28 11.60
N GLN A 182 3.01 -17.54 10.50
CA GLN A 182 4.02 -16.60 10.03
C GLN A 182 4.26 -15.46 11.01
N MET A 183 3.28 -15.11 11.86
CA MET A 183 3.48 -14.14 12.94
C MET A 183 4.60 -14.60 13.87
N ALA A 184 4.47 -15.83 14.40
CA ALA A 184 5.44 -16.40 15.33
C ALA A 184 6.80 -16.59 14.65
N LYS A 185 6.82 -17.06 13.40
CA LYS A 185 8.04 -17.30 12.64
C LYS A 185 8.85 -16.00 12.46
N ILE A 186 8.22 -14.96 11.93
CA ILE A 186 8.90 -13.68 11.69
C ILE A 186 9.33 -13.07 13.02
N SER A 187 8.47 -13.09 14.05
CA SER A 187 8.83 -12.57 15.37
C SER A 187 10.03 -13.29 15.99
N GLY A 188 10.21 -14.59 15.74
CA GLY A 188 11.40 -15.34 16.13
C GLY A 188 12.67 -14.80 15.45
N ALA A 189 12.62 -14.54 14.15
CA ALA A 189 13.75 -13.97 13.40
C ALA A 189 14.05 -12.51 13.81
N VAL A 190 13.01 -11.70 14.04
CA VAL A 190 13.14 -10.34 14.59
C VAL A 190 13.85 -10.38 15.95
N LYS A 191 13.48 -11.33 16.82
CA LYS A 191 14.11 -11.48 18.13
C LYS A 191 15.58 -11.90 18.03
N SER A 192 15.91 -12.84 17.13
CA SER A 192 17.31 -13.25 16.87
C SER A 192 18.16 -12.06 16.40
N HIS A 193 17.63 -11.29 15.44
CA HIS A 193 18.28 -10.08 14.94
C HIS A 193 18.49 -9.03 16.05
N SER A 194 17.46 -8.78 16.87
CA SER A 194 17.54 -7.88 18.03
C SER A 194 18.56 -8.36 19.08
N ASP A 195 18.71 -9.66 19.32
CA ASP A 195 19.70 -10.21 20.27
C ASP A 195 21.15 -9.98 19.83
N THR A 196 21.39 -9.80 18.54
CA THR A 196 22.71 -9.36 18.02
C THR A 196 22.94 -7.84 18.17
N GLY A 197 21.92 -7.12 18.65
CA GLY A 197 21.94 -5.69 18.88
C GLY A 197 21.91 -4.87 17.58
N LEU A 198 21.44 -5.44 16.48
CA LEU A 198 21.27 -4.73 15.21
C LEU A 198 19.95 -3.95 15.19
N LEU A 199 19.93 -2.83 14.48
CA LEU A 199 18.77 -1.94 14.39
C LEU A 199 17.69 -2.50 13.46
N TYR A 200 16.44 -2.50 13.92
CA TYR A 200 15.25 -2.73 13.11
C TYR A 200 14.31 -1.52 13.14
N VAL A 201 14.09 -0.90 11.97
CA VAL A 201 13.12 0.20 11.79
C VAL A 201 11.90 -0.30 11.03
N THR A 202 10.71 -0.07 11.59
CA THR A 202 9.45 -0.31 10.87
C THR A 202 8.86 1.00 10.37
N VAL A 203 8.34 1.00 9.14
CA VAL A 203 7.54 2.11 8.60
C VAL A 203 6.12 1.63 8.30
N LEU A 204 5.17 2.05 9.13
CA LEU A 204 3.76 1.70 9.02
C LEU A 204 3.09 2.55 7.93
N THR A 205 2.52 1.88 6.93
CA THR A 205 1.83 2.54 5.82
C THR A 205 0.35 2.15 5.76
N ASP A 206 -0.43 2.89 4.98
CA ASP A 206 -1.88 2.65 4.85
C ASP A 206 -2.19 1.44 3.95
N PRO A 207 -2.91 0.40 4.43
CA PRO A 207 -3.23 0.10 5.83
C PRO A 207 -2.20 -0.87 6.44
N THR A 208 -2.01 -0.86 7.75
CA THR A 208 -1.28 -1.93 8.47
C THR A 208 -2.20 -2.52 9.53
N THR A 209 -2.79 -3.67 9.24
CA THR A 209 -3.85 -4.26 10.08
C THR A 209 -3.67 -5.75 10.39
N GLY A 210 -4.40 -6.25 11.39
CA GLY A 210 -4.50 -7.68 11.69
C GLY A 210 -3.20 -8.28 12.21
N GLY A 211 -2.90 -9.50 11.76
CA GLY A 211 -1.73 -10.26 12.22
C GLY A 211 -0.39 -9.57 11.95
N VAL A 212 -0.28 -8.75 10.89
CA VAL A 212 0.93 -7.97 10.62
C VAL A 212 1.16 -6.92 11.71
N THR A 213 0.13 -6.15 12.07
CA THR A 213 0.20 -5.18 13.18
C THR A 213 0.50 -5.87 14.50
N ALA A 214 -0.10 -7.03 14.77
CA ALA A 214 0.12 -7.78 16.01
C ALA A 214 1.40 -8.63 16.02
N SER A 215 2.33 -8.40 15.09
CA SER A 215 3.62 -9.10 15.04
C SER A 215 4.74 -8.13 14.65
N PHE A 216 5.49 -8.41 13.59
CA PHE A 216 6.72 -7.71 13.23
C PHE A 216 6.54 -6.23 12.95
N ALA A 217 5.34 -5.75 12.61
CA ALA A 217 5.10 -4.33 12.41
C ALA A 217 5.18 -3.49 13.70
N MET A 218 5.00 -4.10 14.87
CA MET A 218 5.08 -3.44 16.18
C MET A 218 6.29 -3.92 17.00
N GLN A 219 7.30 -4.50 16.32
CA GLN A 219 8.50 -5.06 16.95
C GLN A 219 9.79 -4.36 16.50
N GLY A 220 9.66 -3.20 15.84
CA GLY A 220 10.80 -2.34 15.52
C GLY A 220 11.38 -1.67 16.77
N ASP A 221 12.69 -1.45 16.76
CA ASP A 221 13.35 -0.58 17.74
C ASP A 221 12.89 0.88 17.57
N ILE A 222 12.59 1.26 16.32
CA ILE A 222 11.98 2.54 15.96
C ILE A 222 10.81 2.27 15.01
N ILE A 223 9.63 2.74 15.40
CA ILE A 223 8.38 2.61 14.67
C ILE A 223 7.99 3.97 14.12
N LEU A 224 8.12 4.11 12.80
CA LEU A 224 7.67 5.27 12.04
C LEU A 224 6.30 5.01 11.40
N ALA A 225 5.55 6.06 11.11
CA ALA A 225 4.32 5.96 10.34
C ALA A 225 4.17 7.08 9.31
N GLU A 226 3.47 6.79 8.21
CA GLU A 226 3.02 7.84 7.29
C GLU A 226 1.81 8.59 7.86
N PRO A 227 1.65 9.90 7.55
CA PRO A 227 0.49 10.68 7.99
C PRO A 227 -0.84 10.02 7.60
N GLN A 228 -1.81 10.04 8.52
CA GLN A 228 -3.17 9.50 8.35
C GLN A 228 -3.26 8.00 8.01
N ALA A 229 -2.17 7.24 8.12
CA ALA A 229 -2.18 5.81 7.85
C ALA A 229 -3.15 5.07 8.78
N LEU A 230 -3.94 4.14 8.25
CA LEU A 230 -4.81 3.29 9.06
C LEU A 230 -4.02 2.12 9.65
N ILE A 231 -3.88 2.09 10.97
CA ILE A 231 -3.11 1.08 11.69
C ILE A 231 -3.95 0.51 12.83
N GLY A 232 -4.09 -0.82 12.89
CA GLY A 232 -4.78 -1.44 14.02
C GLY A 232 -5.03 -2.93 13.89
N PHE A 233 -5.18 -3.61 15.02
CA PHE A 233 -5.38 -5.06 15.04
C PHE A 233 -6.73 -5.48 14.42
N ALA A 234 -7.84 -4.98 14.95
CA ALA A 234 -9.18 -5.27 14.45
C ALA A 234 -9.70 -4.12 13.58
N GLY A 235 -10.48 -4.43 12.54
CA GLY A 235 -11.09 -3.39 11.72
C GLY A 235 -12.16 -2.59 12.48
N ARG A 236 -12.25 -1.28 12.23
CA ARG A 236 -13.24 -0.36 12.84
C ARG A 236 -14.65 -0.94 12.93
N ARG A 237 -15.16 -1.52 11.83
CA ARG A 237 -16.50 -2.14 11.77
C ARG A 237 -16.69 -3.24 12.83
N VAL A 238 -15.70 -4.10 13.03
CA VAL A 238 -15.78 -5.21 14.00
C VAL A 238 -15.79 -4.68 15.43
N ILE A 239 -15.03 -3.61 15.68
CA ILE A 239 -14.96 -2.97 17.00
C ILE A 239 -16.29 -2.30 17.33
N GLU A 240 -16.82 -1.46 16.44
CA GLU A 240 -18.11 -0.77 16.64
C GLU A 240 -19.26 -1.74 16.88
N GLN A 241 -19.28 -2.87 16.17
CA GLN A 241 -20.28 -3.92 16.38
C GLN A 241 -20.15 -4.60 17.75
N THR A 242 -18.92 -4.80 18.22
CA THR A 242 -18.66 -5.46 19.52
C THR A 242 -19.03 -4.56 20.69
N ILE A 243 -18.68 -3.26 20.63
CA ILE A 243 -18.91 -2.31 21.73
C ILE A 243 -20.27 -1.59 21.64
N GLY A 244 -20.94 -1.63 20.49
CA GLY A 244 -22.23 -0.97 20.27
C GLY A 244 -22.14 0.57 20.22
N GLN A 245 -20.96 1.13 19.95
CA GLN A 245 -20.70 2.57 19.96
C GLN A 245 -19.95 2.99 18.71
N LYS A 246 -20.15 4.24 18.28
CA LYS A 246 -19.36 4.83 17.19
C LYS A 246 -17.97 5.20 17.70
N LEU A 247 -16.95 4.86 16.92
CA LEU A 247 -15.57 5.25 17.22
C LEU A 247 -15.29 6.68 16.76
N PRO A 248 -14.32 7.38 17.37
CA PRO A 248 -13.81 8.67 16.89
C PRO A 248 -13.36 8.62 15.42
N ASP A 249 -13.44 9.74 14.70
CA ASP A 249 -13.11 9.79 13.27
C ASP A 249 -11.64 9.48 12.98
N ASP A 250 -10.77 9.89 13.89
CA ASP A 250 -9.32 9.70 13.90
C ASP A 250 -8.88 8.36 14.53
N PHE A 251 -9.82 7.54 15.02
CA PHE A 251 -9.49 6.23 15.57
C PHE A 251 -8.68 5.39 14.58
N GLN A 252 -7.61 4.75 15.07
CA GLN A 252 -6.65 3.95 14.28
C GLN A 252 -5.83 4.74 13.25
N ARG A 253 -5.86 6.08 13.26
CA ARG A 253 -4.94 6.88 12.46
C ARG A 253 -3.56 6.93 13.11
N ALA A 254 -2.52 7.15 12.31
CA ALA A 254 -1.16 7.32 12.79
C ALA A 254 -1.07 8.38 13.90
N GLU A 255 -1.81 9.47 13.78
CA GLU A 255 -1.91 10.55 14.78
C GLU A 255 -2.47 10.03 16.11
N PHE A 256 -3.57 9.27 16.06
CA PHE A 256 -4.14 8.63 17.25
C PHE A 256 -3.15 7.66 17.91
N LEU A 257 -2.45 6.84 17.13
CA LEU A 257 -1.48 5.89 17.67
C LEU A 257 -0.24 6.57 18.27
N LEU A 258 0.21 7.69 17.70
CA LEU A 258 1.30 8.50 18.24
C LEU A 258 0.92 9.08 19.62
N GLU A 259 -0.29 9.63 19.75
CA GLU A 259 -0.79 10.15 21.04
C GLU A 259 -0.88 9.07 22.13
N HIS A 260 -1.07 7.81 21.74
CA HIS A 260 -1.15 6.67 22.65
C HIS A 260 0.19 5.92 22.82
N GLY A 261 1.29 6.44 22.26
CA GLY A 261 2.64 5.89 22.47
C GLY A 261 2.96 4.61 21.70
N PHE A 262 2.22 4.29 20.63
CA PHE A 262 2.50 3.11 19.79
C PHE A 262 3.45 3.40 18.61
N ILE A 263 3.70 4.68 18.31
CA ILE A 263 4.53 5.13 17.19
C ILE A 263 5.52 6.16 17.74
N ASP A 264 6.78 6.09 17.33
CA ASP A 264 7.81 7.03 17.76
C ASP A 264 7.72 8.35 17.00
N LYS A 265 7.44 8.30 15.70
CA LYS A 265 7.33 9.50 14.86
C LYS A 265 6.48 9.29 13.61
N ILE A 266 5.65 10.30 13.31
CA ILE A 266 4.99 10.42 12.01
C ILE A 266 5.89 11.18 11.06
N VAL A 267 6.18 10.59 9.90
CA VAL A 267 7.13 11.13 8.91
C VAL A 267 6.43 11.24 7.56
N PRO A 268 6.29 12.47 7.01
CA PRO A 268 5.78 12.64 5.65
C PRO A 268 6.62 11.85 4.64
N ARG A 269 5.97 11.26 3.64
CA ARG A 269 6.62 10.37 2.67
C ARG A 269 7.82 10.99 1.96
N ASN A 270 7.76 12.27 1.62
CA ASN A 270 8.85 13.01 0.99
C ASN A 270 10.07 13.25 1.90
N LYS A 271 9.93 12.96 3.20
CA LYS A 271 10.97 13.07 4.23
C LYS A 271 11.44 11.73 4.76
N ILE A 272 10.83 10.61 4.32
CA ILE A 272 11.14 9.29 4.86
C ILE A 272 12.57 8.87 4.54
N ARG A 273 13.07 9.15 3.33
CA ARG A 273 14.44 8.82 2.90
C ARG A 273 15.48 9.52 3.77
N GLU A 274 15.32 10.83 3.96
CA GLU A 274 16.17 11.66 4.83
C GLU A 274 16.12 11.16 6.29
N GLN A 275 14.92 10.88 6.80
CA GLN A 275 14.74 10.42 8.18
C GLN A 275 15.36 9.04 8.43
N LEU A 276 15.20 8.10 7.48
CA LEU A 276 15.82 6.78 7.56
C LEU A 276 17.35 6.89 7.49
N SER A 277 17.89 7.73 6.61
CA SER A 277 19.33 7.98 6.54
C SER A 277 19.89 8.46 7.87
N ILE A 278 19.24 9.42 8.54
CA ILE A 278 19.66 9.91 9.87
C ILE A 278 19.62 8.79 10.91
N ILE A 279 18.56 7.98 10.92
CA ILE A 279 18.42 6.88 11.88
C ILE A 279 19.53 5.84 11.65
N LEU A 280 19.78 5.46 10.40
CA LEU A 280 20.84 4.50 10.05
C LEU A 280 22.23 5.03 10.42
N ASP A 281 22.50 6.30 10.14
CA ASP A 281 23.76 7.00 10.49
C ASP A 281 24.05 6.94 11.99
N LEU A 282 23.04 7.23 12.82
CA LEU A 282 23.16 7.21 14.28
C LEU A 282 23.40 5.81 14.87
N HIS A 283 23.16 4.76 14.10
CA HIS A 283 23.29 3.36 14.53
C HIS A 283 24.35 2.61 13.72
N GLU A 284 25.17 3.32 12.94
CA GLU A 284 26.35 2.76 12.29
C GLU A 284 27.35 2.33 13.39
N ARG A 285 27.81 1.08 13.33
CA ARG A 285 28.74 0.48 14.28
C ARG A 285 30.09 0.21 13.64
#